data_AF-A0A1V9Y823-F1
#
_entry.id   AF-A0A1V9Y823-F1
#
_cell.length_a   1.000
_cell.length_b   1.000
_cell.length_c   1.000
_cell.angle_alpha   90.00
_cell.angle_beta   90.00
_cell.angle_gamma   90.00
#
_symmetry.space_group_name_H-M   'P 1'
#
loop_
_entity.id
_entity.type
_entity.pdbx_description
1 polymer ?
#
loop_
_entity_poly.entity_id
_entity_poly.type
_entity_poly.pdbx_seq_one_letter_code
_entity_poly.pdbx_strand_id
1 'polypeptide(L)'
;MVTEPTIFAASRTQLALAIMAKKSSKKLSRESRSNPKGALTMSQPKVIDRLEIIKFYHANGQNQTHTAKHFQANGFPSLSQSTVSRFVRDEDKWHHLAESASMRDVVRVRPARHPLFDAALSMWIDQMEAAKFNGLTGDVIRTIALLVYDKLEVPKHSRTELSEGWLTRFKARNNLRFHRFHSESAAISVEDVHTERARLRVLLSGAFDNGYDMNDFDETSFFYASVPDRGLAREARSGGKGSKTRITLALGTNATGTDKLPPLFIGHAKQLRSFSAPPRDLGYDYASSEKAWMTGDIFRAWMLRLQRTMAHKKRHIILFVDNFSGHKSSPKDTPNIRLEFFSANLTAH
;
A
#
# COMPACT_ATOMS: atom_id res chain seq x y z
N MET A 1 54.90 -1.08 20.41
CA MET A 1 55.06 -0.03 19.38
C MET A 1 54.08 -0.39 18.26
N VAL A 2 52.89 0.23 18.23
CA VAL A 2 52.48 1.28 17.26
C VAL A 2 52.25 0.68 15.87
N THR A 3 51.08 0.67 15.20
CA THR A 3 49.72 1.21 15.36
C THR A 3 48.86 0.59 14.23
N GLU A 4 47.63 0.16 14.51
CA GLU A 4 46.54 0.07 13.53
C GLU A 4 45.92 1.46 13.31
N PRO A 5 45.37 1.80 12.13
CA PRO A 5 44.45 2.92 11.99
C PRO A 5 43.00 2.43 12.02
N THR A 6 42.38 2.63 13.18
CA THR A 6 40.96 2.58 13.49
C THR A 6 40.22 3.76 12.83
N ILE A 7 39.36 3.55 11.84
CA ILE A 7 38.36 4.55 11.43
C ILE A 7 37.04 3.83 11.10
N PHE A 8 35.93 4.40 11.58
CA PHE A 8 34.51 3.99 11.48
C PHE A 8 33.93 3.12 12.60
N ALA A 9 34.13 3.57 13.85
CA ALA A 9 33.15 3.40 14.93
C ALA A 9 32.65 4.78 15.39
N ALA A 10 31.67 5.36 14.68
CA ALA A 10 30.82 6.44 15.18
C ALA A 10 29.65 6.71 14.21
N SER A 11 28.50 7.10 14.77
CA SER A 11 27.34 7.67 14.07
C SER A 11 26.27 6.69 13.56
N ARG A 12 25.67 5.92 14.47
CA ARG A 12 24.22 5.68 14.45
C ARG A 12 23.45 6.53 15.45
N THR A 13 24.15 7.16 16.40
CA THR A 13 23.57 7.98 17.47
C THR A 13 23.45 9.48 17.13
N GLN A 14 24.16 10.00 16.11
CA GLN A 14 23.99 11.40 15.67
C GLN A 14 22.85 11.60 14.66
N LEU A 15 22.40 10.54 13.95
CA LEU A 15 21.25 10.63 13.05
C LEU A 15 19.90 10.61 13.81
N ALA A 16 19.87 9.97 14.99
CA ALA A 16 18.70 9.94 15.87
C ALA A 16 18.44 11.30 16.57
N LEU A 17 19.48 12.08 16.88
CA LEU A 17 19.33 13.38 17.54
C LEU A 17 18.90 14.50 16.57
N ALA A 18 19.26 14.42 15.29
CA ALA A 18 18.85 15.40 14.27
C ALA A 18 17.38 15.25 13.84
N ILE A 19 16.77 14.07 14.05
CA ILE A 19 15.37 13.81 13.73
C ILE A 19 14.44 14.23 14.89
N MET A 20 14.93 14.26 16.13
CA MET A 20 14.14 14.67 17.30
C MET A 20 14.09 16.19 17.58
N ALA A 21 14.94 17.01 16.94
CA ALA A 21 15.01 18.46 17.19
C ALA A 21 14.18 19.36 16.24
N LYS A 22 13.30 18.80 15.38
CA LYS A 22 12.50 19.59 14.41
C LYS A 22 10.98 19.48 14.59
N LYS A 23 10.50 19.16 15.79
CA LYS A 23 9.07 19.16 16.14
C LYS A 23 8.79 19.83 17.49
N SER A 24 9.19 21.08 17.64
CA SER A 24 8.51 22.01 18.55
C SER A 24 8.82 23.44 18.14
N SER A 25 8.09 23.93 17.15
CA SER A 25 7.88 25.36 16.96
C SER A 25 6.38 25.55 16.91
N LYS A 26 5.81 25.98 18.05
CA LYS A 26 4.46 26.55 18.12
C LYS A 26 4.39 27.65 17.07
N LYS A 27 3.75 27.35 15.94
CA LYS A 27 3.30 28.39 15.02
C LYS A 27 2.13 29.07 15.72
N LEU A 28 2.43 30.16 16.43
CA LEU A 28 1.44 31.13 16.90
C LEU A 28 0.45 31.36 15.76
N SER A 29 -0.83 31.12 16.04
CA SER A 29 -1.94 31.44 15.16
C SER A 29 -1.89 32.93 14.90
N ARG A 30 -1.38 33.31 13.73
CA ARG A 30 -1.59 34.65 13.20
C ARG A 30 -3.07 34.71 12.83
N GLU A 31 -3.84 35.37 13.68
CA GLU A 31 -5.22 35.75 13.39
C GLU A 31 -5.31 36.27 11.96
N SER A 32 -6.28 35.74 11.23
CA SER A 32 -6.68 36.20 9.91
C SER A 32 -7.02 37.68 10.01
N ARG A 33 -6.08 38.55 9.61
CA ARG A 33 -6.45 39.90 9.17
C ARG A 33 -7.37 39.73 7.99
N SER A 34 -8.65 39.99 8.22
CA SER A 34 -9.66 40.18 7.20
C SER A 34 -9.12 41.17 6.17
N ASN A 35 -8.81 40.66 4.97
CA ASN A 35 -8.45 41.53 3.86
C ASN A 35 -9.76 42.15 3.36
N PRO A 36 -9.92 43.48 3.36
CA PRO A 36 -11.15 44.10 2.92
C PRO A 36 -11.35 43.88 1.42
N LYS A 37 -12.63 43.81 1.05
CA LYS A 37 -13.22 43.64 -0.28
C LYS A 37 -12.35 44.13 -1.46
N GLY A 38 -12.20 43.26 -2.48
CA GLY A 38 -12.17 43.68 -3.89
C GLY A 38 -10.81 44.06 -4.49
N ALA A 39 -9.92 43.08 -4.67
CA ALA A 39 -8.91 43.16 -5.73
C ALA A 39 -9.21 42.04 -6.74
N LEU A 40 -9.74 42.40 -7.91
CA LEU A 40 -9.94 41.48 -9.03
C LEU A 40 -8.58 40.90 -9.43
N THR A 41 -8.30 39.67 -8.99
CA THR A 41 -7.13 38.92 -9.44
C THR A 41 -7.22 38.76 -10.96
N MET A 42 -6.16 39.12 -11.68
CA MET A 42 -5.99 38.97 -13.13
C MET A 42 -6.05 37.49 -13.55
N SER A 43 -7.25 36.92 -13.54
CA SER A 43 -7.49 35.52 -13.91
C SER A 43 -7.37 35.36 -15.42
N GLN A 44 -6.59 34.38 -15.86
CA GLN A 44 -6.52 33.99 -17.26
C GLN A 44 -7.61 32.93 -17.53
N PRO A 45 -8.33 32.98 -18.67
CA PRO A 45 -9.42 32.04 -18.94
C PRO A 45 -8.95 30.58 -18.97
N LYS A 46 -9.58 29.73 -18.15
CA LYS A 46 -9.48 28.25 -18.18
C LYS A 46 -10.13 27.69 -19.45
N VAL A 47 -10.01 26.38 -19.69
CA VAL A 47 -10.70 25.73 -20.82
C VAL A 47 -12.22 25.92 -20.73
N ILE A 48 -12.81 25.79 -19.54
CA ILE A 48 -14.25 26.01 -19.37
C ILE A 48 -14.67 27.46 -19.65
N ASP A 49 -13.91 28.43 -19.12
CA ASP A 49 -14.16 29.86 -19.34
C ASP A 49 -14.07 30.22 -20.84
N ARG A 50 -13.16 29.57 -21.59
CA ARG A 50 -13.06 29.76 -23.05
C ARG A 50 -14.30 29.30 -23.78
N LEU A 51 -14.89 28.18 -23.38
CA LEU A 51 -16.13 27.68 -23.97
C LEU A 51 -17.30 28.60 -23.65
N GLU A 52 -17.36 29.19 -22.45
CA GLU A 52 -18.36 30.19 -22.11
C GLU A 52 -18.20 31.47 -22.95
N ILE A 53 -16.96 31.92 -23.15
CA ILE A 53 -16.65 33.07 -24.02
C ILE A 53 -17.06 32.79 -25.47
N ILE A 54 -16.77 31.61 -26.00
CA ILE A 54 -17.16 31.18 -27.35
C ILE A 54 -18.69 31.10 -27.46
N LYS A 55 -19.36 30.49 -26.47
CA LYS A 55 -20.83 30.40 -26.44
C LYS A 55 -21.48 31.79 -26.47
N PHE A 56 -20.97 32.73 -25.68
CA PHE A 56 -21.44 34.11 -25.70
C PHE A 56 -21.19 34.78 -27.06
N TYR A 57 -20.02 34.54 -27.67
CA TYR A 57 -19.70 35.06 -29.01
C TYR A 57 -20.72 34.62 -30.06
N HIS A 58 -21.11 33.33 -30.09
CA HIS A 58 -22.13 32.84 -31.03
C HIS A 58 -23.53 33.40 -30.72
N ALA A 59 -23.88 33.56 -29.45
CA ALA A 59 -25.18 34.08 -29.03
C ALA A 59 -25.36 35.60 -29.27
N ASN A 60 -24.27 36.37 -29.36
CA ASN A 60 -24.30 37.83 -29.43
C ASN A 60 -23.73 38.36 -30.76
N GLY A 61 -24.17 37.74 -31.87
CA GLY A 61 -23.92 38.25 -33.21
C GLY A 61 -22.47 38.15 -33.68
N GLN A 62 -21.67 37.24 -33.11
CA GLN A 62 -20.32 36.91 -33.58
C GLN A 62 -19.35 38.10 -33.64
N ASN A 63 -19.47 39.02 -32.69
CA ASN A 63 -18.62 40.20 -32.58
C ASN A 63 -17.53 40.01 -31.51
N GLN A 64 -16.27 39.86 -31.95
CA GLN A 64 -15.15 39.59 -31.06
C GLN A 64 -14.82 40.78 -30.15
N THR A 65 -15.01 42.02 -30.61
CA THR A 65 -14.76 43.24 -29.83
C THR A 65 -15.81 43.40 -28.73
N HIS A 66 -17.08 43.15 -29.06
CA HIS A 66 -18.17 43.18 -28.10
C HIS A 66 -18.00 42.09 -27.02
N THR A 67 -17.67 40.86 -27.46
CA THR A 67 -17.39 39.73 -26.56
C THR A 67 -16.23 40.04 -25.62
N ALA A 68 -15.12 40.57 -26.14
CA ALA A 68 -13.97 40.94 -25.31
C ALA A 68 -14.34 41.99 -24.25
N LYS A 69 -15.08 43.05 -24.63
CA LYS A 69 -15.54 44.09 -23.69
C LYS A 69 -16.46 43.54 -22.61
N HIS A 70 -17.38 42.63 -22.96
CA HIS A 70 -18.28 42.00 -22.00
C HIS A 70 -17.51 41.23 -20.93
N PHE A 71 -16.56 40.38 -21.32
CA PHE A 71 -15.78 39.58 -20.37
C PHE A 71 -14.65 40.36 -19.68
N GLN A 72 -14.18 41.46 -20.26
CA GLN A 72 -13.32 42.42 -19.55
C GLN A 72 -14.03 43.02 -18.33
N ALA A 73 -15.30 43.41 -18.48
CA ALA A 73 -16.13 43.92 -17.39
C ALA A 73 -16.51 42.81 -16.38
N ASN A 74 -16.53 41.55 -16.82
CA ASN A 74 -16.95 40.39 -16.05
C ASN A 74 -15.78 39.44 -15.71
N GLY A 75 -14.71 39.98 -15.13
CA GLY A 75 -13.67 39.18 -14.45
C GLY A 75 -12.43 38.80 -15.27
N PHE A 76 -12.36 39.15 -16.56
CA PHE A 76 -11.18 38.92 -17.41
C PHE A 76 -10.62 40.24 -17.99
N PRO A 77 -10.09 41.13 -17.15
CA PRO A 77 -9.68 42.50 -17.56
C PRO A 77 -8.59 42.54 -18.64
N SER A 78 -7.85 41.44 -18.86
CA SER A 78 -6.80 41.33 -19.89
C SER A 78 -7.25 40.67 -21.19
N LEU A 79 -8.53 40.30 -21.33
CA LEU A 79 -9.03 39.60 -22.51
C LEU A 79 -9.12 40.55 -23.70
N SER A 80 -8.29 40.36 -24.73
CA SER A 80 -8.33 41.18 -25.95
C SER A 80 -9.23 40.58 -27.04
N GLN A 81 -9.65 41.42 -27.99
CA GLN A 81 -10.35 40.97 -29.21
C GLN A 81 -9.55 39.90 -29.96
N SER A 82 -8.22 40.07 -30.06
CA SER A 82 -7.33 39.09 -30.72
C SER A 82 -7.29 37.75 -29.98
N THR A 83 -7.45 37.75 -28.66
CA THR A 83 -7.53 36.52 -27.85
C THR A 83 -8.85 35.79 -28.08
N VAL A 84 -9.97 36.53 -28.15
CA VAL A 84 -11.28 35.95 -28.50
C VAL A 84 -11.25 35.35 -29.90
N SER A 85 -10.65 36.06 -30.88
CA SER A 85 -10.48 35.53 -32.24
C SER A 85 -9.68 34.22 -32.26
N ARG A 86 -8.62 34.11 -31.45
CA ARG A 86 -7.86 32.86 -31.30
C ARG A 86 -8.68 31.74 -30.66
N PHE A 87 -9.53 32.04 -29.68
CA PHE A 87 -10.38 31.03 -29.04
C PHE A 87 -11.39 30.45 -30.02
N VAL A 88 -12.05 31.30 -30.80
CA VAL A 88 -13.00 30.88 -31.85
C VAL A 88 -12.28 30.08 -32.95
N ARG A 89 -11.09 30.52 -33.40
CA ARG A 89 -10.32 29.77 -34.41
C ARG A 89 -9.96 28.36 -33.94
N ASP A 90 -9.64 28.20 -32.66
CA ASP A 90 -9.23 26.93 -32.05
C ASP A 90 -10.43 26.26 -31.31
N GLU A 91 -11.69 26.52 -31.71
CA GLU A 91 -12.92 26.10 -30.99
C GLU A 91 -13.01 24.59 -30.78
N ASP A 92 -12.88 23.79 -31.84
CA ASP A 92 -12.96 22.32 -31.80
C ASP A 92 -11.98 21.73 -30.78
N LYS A 93 -10.79 22.31 -30.69
CA LYS A 93 -9.75 21.90 -29.74
C LYS A 93 -10.21 22.13 -28.29
N TRP A 94 -10.89 23.23 -27.99
CA TRP A 94 -11.37 23.50 -26.63
C TRP A 94 -12.52 22.56 -26.25
N HIS A 95 -13.41 22.23 -27.20
CA HIS A 95 -14.46 21.23 -27.00
C HIS A 95 -13.89 19.85 -26.68
N HIS A 96 -12.98 19.35 -27.51
CA HIS A 96 -12.31 18.07 -27.30
C HIS A 96 -11.56 18.03 -25.95
N LEU A 97 -10.90 19.13 -25.57
CA LEU A 97 -10.21 19.20 -24.27
C LEU A 97 -11.18 19.19 -23.08
N ALA A 98 -12.38 19.75 -23.21
CA ALA A 98 -13.35 19.83 -22.12
C ALA A 98 -14.10 18.52 -21.83
N GLU A 99 -14.06 17.55 -22.75
CA GLU A 99 -14.61 16.20 -22.54
C GLU A 99 -13.99 15.53 -21.31
N SER A 100 -12.68 15.74 -21.11
CA SER A 100 -11.98 15.28 -19.91
C SER A 100 -12.22 16.24 -18.74
N ALA A 101 -12.85 15.75 -17.66
CA ALA A 101 -13.12 16.53 -16.45
C ALA A 101 -11.86 17.18 -15.85
N SER A 102 -10.69 16.52 -15.93
CA SER A 102 -9.42 17.04 -15.41
C SER A 102 -8.84 18.21 -16.23
N MET A 103 -9.31 18.41 -17.46
CA MET A 103 -8.78 19.44 -18.37
C MET A 103 -9.60 20.74 -18.36
N ARG A 104 -10.81 20.74 -17.79
CA ARG A 104 -11.72 21.90 -17.74
C ARG A 104 -11.12 23.09 -17.00
N ASP A 105 -10.38 22.83 -15.91
CA ASP A 105 -9.76 23.84 -15.07
C ASP A 105 -8.37 24.31 -15.54
N VAL A 106 -7.88 23.80 -16.67
CA VAL A 106 -6.51 24.08 -17.13
C VAL A 106 -6.44 25.43 -17.85
N VAL A 107 -5.51 26.29 -17.42
CA VAL A 107 -5.26 27.60 -18.08
C VAL A 107 -4.25 27.47 -19.24
N ARG A 108 -3.28 26.57 -19.18
CA ARG A 108 -2.28 26.39 -20.25
C ARG A 108 -2.06 24.93 -20.54
N VAL A 109 -2.36 24.52 -21.78
CA VAL A 109 -2.02 23.19 -22.30
C VAL A 109 -0.62 23.27 -22.88
N ARG A 110 0.35 22.61 -22.25
CA ARG A 110 1.72 22.49 -22.75
C ARG A 110 1.94 21.06 -23.24
N PRO A 111 2.38 20.84 -24.49
CA PRO A 111 2.77 19.52 -24.93
C PRO A 111 3.97 19.03 -24.11
N ALA A 112 4.03 17.72 -23.85
CA ALA A 112 5.22 17.12 -23.28
C ALA A 112 6.41 17.36 -24.22
N ARG A 113 7.63 17.51 -23.67
CA ARG A 113 8.84 17.73 -24.47
C ARG A 113 9.05 16.63 -25.52
N HIS A 114 8.64 15.40 -25.20
CA HIS A 114 8.66 14.24 -26.08
C HIS A 114 7.28 13.57 -26.10
N PRO A 115 6.36 13.99 -27.00
CA PRO A 115 4.99 13.48 -27.02
C PRO A 115 4.88 11.96 -27.28
N LEU A 116 5.70 11.43 -28.20
CA LEU A 116 5.73 10.00 -28.52
C LEU A 116 6.19 9.14 -27.34
N PHE A 117 7.22 9.59 -26.63
CA PHE A 117 7.70 8.96 -25.40
C PHE A 117 6.61 8.95 -24.32
N ASP A 118 5.90 10.07 -24.15
CA ASP A 118 4.86 10.19 -23.14
C ASP A 118 3.66 9.27 -23.44
N ALA A 119 3.25 9.21 -24.71
CA ALA A 119 2.18 8.33 -25.18
C ALA A 119 2.54 6.85 -25.00
N ALA A 120 3.76 6.45 -25.40
CA ALA A 120 4.21 5.06 -25.26
C ALA A 120 4.26 4.62 -23.79
N LEU A 121 4.76 5.48 -22.90
CA LEU A 121 4.79 5.18 -21.46
C LEU A 121 3.38 5.14 -20.85
N SER A 122 2.47 6.02 -21.29
CA SER A 122 1.05 5.98 -20.91
C SER A 122 0.40 4.65 -21.31
N MET A 123 0.57 4.23 -22.58
CA MET A 123 0.01 2.97 -23.08
C MET A 123 0.52 1.76 -22.29
N TRP A 124 1.81 1.74 -21.92
CA TRP A 124 2.35 0.67 -21.08
C TRP A 124 1.67 0.62 -19.71
N ILE A 125 1.41 1.79 -19.09
CA ILE A 125 0.67 1.85 -17.84
C ILE A 125 -0.72 1.27 -18.03
N ASP A 126 -1.44 1.68 -19.06
CA ASP A 126 -2.80 1.19 -19.36
C ASP A 126 -2.81 -0.34 -19.56
N GLN A 127 -1.76 -0.91 -20.17
CA GLN A 127 -1.59 -2.38 -20.27
C GLN A 127 -1.36 -3.05 -18.90
N MET A 128 -0.52 -2.46 -18.04
CA MET A 128 -0.36 -2.96 -16.66
C MET A 128 -1.65 -2.84 -15.87
N GLU A 129 -2.46 -1.82 -16.17
CA GLU A 129 -3.77 -1.63 -15.58
C GLU A 129 -4.76 -2.72 -15.98
N ALA A 130 -4.84 -3.01 -17.27
CA ALA A 130 -5.65 -4.08 -17.82
C ALA A 130 -5.23 -5.46 -17.26
N ALA A 131 -3.93 -5.67 -17.06
CA ALA A 131 -3.38 -6.88 -16.43
C ALA A 131 -3.58 -6.94 -14.90
N LYS A 132 -4.22 -5.93 -14.30
CA LYS A 132 -4.41 -5.77 -12.85
C LYS A 132 -3.09 -5.83 -12.06
N PHE A 133 -1.99 -5.35 -12.64
CA PHE A 133 -0.72 -5.32 -11.92
C PHE A 133 -0.76 -4.26 -10.81
N ASN A 134 -0.58 -4.67 -9.56
CA ASN A 134 -0.64 -3.78 -8.41
C ASN A 134 0.73 -3.19 -8.01
N GLY A 135 1.82 -3.65 -8.61
CA GLY A 135 3.19 -3.21 -8.25
C GLY A 135 3.67 -1.94 -8.95
N LEU A 136 2.77 -1.10 -9.46
CA LEU A 136 3.16 0.07 -10.25
C LEU A 136 3.69 1.18 -9.33
N THR A 137 4.98 1.18 -9.02
CA THR A 137 5.63 2.19 -8.19
C THR A 137 6.26 3.30 -9.04
N GLY A 138 6.66 4.40 -8.39
CA GLY A 138 7.40 5.47 -9.06
C GLY A 138 8.71 5.01 -9.70
N ASP A 139 9.41 4.10 -9.03
CA ASP A 139 10.68 3.53 -9.52
C ASP A 139 10.48 2.59 -10.70
N VAL A 140 9.41 1.80 -10.68
CA VAL A 140 9.02 0.98 -11.83
C VAL A 140 8.73 1.87 -13.03
N ILE A 141 7.96 2.95 -12.86
CA ILE A 141 7.69 3.91 -13.96
C ILE A 141 8.99 4.51 -14.50
N ARG A 142 9.94 4.90 -13.64
CA ARG A 142 11.24 5.45 -14.08
C ARG A 142 12.08 4.42 -14.85
N THR A 143 12.08 3.18 -14.40
CA THR A 143 12.82 2.10 -15.05
C THR A 143 12.25 1.84 -16.45
N ILE A 144 10.93 1.75 -16.56
CA ILE A 144 10.27 1.55 -17.86
C ILE A 144 10.43 2.78 -18.75
N ALA A 145 10.40 3.99 -18.21
CA ALA A 145 10.68 5.21 -18.96
C ALA A 145 12.07 5.17 -19.63
N LEU A 146 13.10 4.65 -18.96
CA LEU A 146 14.41 4.46 -19.58
C LEU A 146 14.33 3.48 -20.76
N LEU A 147 13.65 2.34 -20.58
CA LEU A 147 13.45 1.35 -21.64
C LEU A 147 12.67 1.91 -22.84
N VAL A 148 11.66 2.75 -22.61
CA VAL A 148 10.90 3.41 -23.67
C VAL A 148 11.80 4.40 -24.43
N TYR A 149 12.66 5.16 -23.74
CA TYR A 149 13.63 6.03 -24.43
C TYR A 149 14.62 5.25 -25.29
N ASP A 150 15.07 4.08 -24.83
CA ASP A 150 15.98 3.22 -25.59
C ASP A 150 15.27 2.64 -26.82
N LYS A 151 14.02 2.18 -26.68
CA LYS A 151 13.22 1.66 -27.82
C LYS A 151 12.86 2.72 -28.84
N LEU A 152 12.70 3.97 -28.43
CA LEU A 152 12.45 5.10 -29.33
C LEU A 152 13.75 5.71 -29.89
N GLU A 153 14.90 5.11 -29.58
CA GLU A 153 16.23 5.53 -30.05
C GLU A 153 16.54 7.02 -29.79
N VAL A 154 15.99 7.58 -28.71
CA VAL A 154 16.19 9.00 -28.39
C VAL A 154 17.62 9.19 -27.85
N PRO A 155 18.44 10.07 -28.46
CA PRO A 155 19.80 10.30 -28.00
C PRO A 155 19.86 10.76 -26.55
N LYS A 156 20.83 10.25 -25.76
CA LYS A 156 20.92 10.52 -24.31
C LYS A 156 20.88 12.01 -23.95
N HIS A 157 21.59 12.86 -24.71
CA HIS A 157 21.63 14.31 -24.49
C HIS A 157 20.27 15.01 -24.74
N SER A 158 19.39 14.38 -25.51
CA SER A 158 18.06 14.90 -25.82
C SER A 158 16.98 14.40 -24.86
N ARG A 159 17.29 13.42 -24.00
CA ARG A 159 16.33 12.84 -23.04
C ARG A 159 15.97 13.83 -21.94
N THR A 160 14.74 13.74 -21.45
CA THR A 160 14.35 14.46 -20.23
C THR A 160 14.90 13.73 -19.01
N GLU A 161 15.45 14.47 -18.06
CA GLU A 161 15.86 13.92 -16.78
C GLU A 161 14.65 13.36 -16.01
N LEU A 162 14.71 12.07 -15.64
CA LEU A 162 13.64 11.36 -14.95
C LEU A 162 13.65 11.64 -13.44
N SER A 163 13.70 12.92 -13.08
CA SER A 163 13.70 13.39 -11.69
C SER A 163 12.36 13.15 -10.99
N GLU A 164 12.32 13.30 -9.66
CA GLU A 164 11.06 13.30 -8.90
C GLU A 164 10.05 14.34 -9.41
N GLY A 165 10.55 15.49 -9.87
CA GLY A 165 9.71 16.53 -10.47
C GLY A 165 9.07 16.11 -11.78
N TRP A 166 9.82 15.39 -12.63
CA TRP A 166 9.25 14.78 -13.85
C TRP A 166 8.19 13.74 -13.49
N LEU A 167 8.49 12.85 -12.54
CA LEU A 167 7.60 11.76 -12.14
C LEU A 167 6.29 12.30 -11.53
N THR A 168 6.38 13.33 -10.68
CA THR A 168 5.22 14.00 -10.10
C THR A 168 4.32 14.60 -11.19
N ARG A 169 4.91 15.29 -12.18
CA ARG A 169 4.16 15.86 -13.31
C ARG A 169 3.61 14.78 -14.24
N PHE A 170 4.33 13.67 -14.42
CA PHE A 170 3.88 12.53 -15.22
C PHE A 170 2.69 11.83 -14.58
N LYS A 171 2.72 11.60 -13.26
CA LYS A 171 1.58 11.07 -12.51
C LYS A 171 0.37 12.00 -12.63
N ALA A 172 0.55 13.30 -12.44
CA ALA A 172 -0.53 14.28 -12.52
C ALA A 172 -1.17 14.32 -13.92
N ARG A 173 -0.37 14.38 -15.01
CA ARG A 173 -0.91 14.41 -16.38
C ARG A 173 -1.58 13.09 -16.80
N ASN A 174 -1.18 11.99 -16.18
CA ASN A 174 -1.76 10.66 -16.41
C ASN A 174 -2.76 10.25 -15.32
N ASN A 175 -3.25 11.17 -14.49
CA ASN A 175 -4.23 10.88 -13.43
C ASN A 175 -3.85 9.72 -12.49
N LEU A 176 -2.55 9.45 -12.30
CA LEU A 176 -2.08 8.36 -11.46
C LEU A 176 -2.09 8.77 -9.98
N ARG A 177 -2.87 8.02 -9.19
CA ARG A 177 -2.99 8.23 -7.74
C ARG A 177 -2.62 6.96 -6.98
N PHE A 178 -2.23 7.16 -5.71
CA PHE A 178 -1.93 6.05 -4.82
C PHE A 178 -3.24 5.50 -4.24
N HIS A 179 -3.49 4.21 -4.42
CA HIS A 179 -4.67 3.53 -3.89
C HIS A 179 -4.26 2.36 -2.98
N ARG A 180 -5.02 2.16 -1.89
CA ARG A 180 -4.92 0.97 -1.03
C ARG A 180 -5.99 -0.03 -1.46
N PHE A 181 -5.58 -1.19 -1.94
CA PHE A 181 -6.50 -2.25 -2.33
C PHE A 181 -6.82 -3.10 -1.09
N HIS A 182 -8.10 -3.20 -0.72
CA HIS A 182 -8.53 -3.93 0.48
C HIS A 182 -8.94 -5.35 0.08
N SER A 183 -8.52 -6.35 0.86
CA SER A 183 -9.11 -7.69 0.87
C SER A 183 -9.88 -7.85 2.17
N GLU A 184 -11.20 -7.98 2.05
CA GLU A 184 -12.21 -8.46 3.02
C GLU A 184 -11.94 -8.27 4.52
N SER A 185 -12.79 -7.48 5.19
CA SER A 185 -12.89 -7.48 6.66
C SER A 185 -14.31 -7.87 7.06
N ALA A 186 -14.46 -8.98 7.79
CA ALA A 186 -15.72 -9.35 8.41
C ALA A 186 -15.93 -8.45 9.65
N ALA A 187 -17.12 -7.86 9.78
CA ALA A 187 -17.48 -7.03 10.93
C ALA A 187 -17.98 -7.92 12.09
N ILE A 188 -17.38 -7.78 13.27
CA ILE A 188 -17.79 -8.47 14.51
C ILE A 188 -18.64 -7.52 15.36
N SER A 189 -19.63 -8.05 16.08
CA SER A 189 -20.42 -7.24 17.02
C SER A 189 -19.66 -6.97 18.33
N VAL A 190 -19.97 -5.85 18.99
CA VAL A 190 -19.37 -5.49 20.29
C VAL A 190 -19.78 -6.48 21.39
N GLU A 191 -20.98 -7.06 21.28
CA GLU A 191 -21.51 -8.03 22.24
C GLU A 191 -20.72 -9.35 22.23
N ASP A 192 -20.34 -9.84 21.05
CA ASP A 192 -19.51 -11.06 20.91
C ASP A 192 -18.15 -10.88 21.60
N VAL A 193 -17.56 -9.69 21.50
CA VAL A 193 -16.30 -9.34 22.17
C VAL A 193 -16.46 -9.33 23.69
N HIS A 194 -17.57 -8.79 24.21
CA HIS A 194 -17.84 -8.77 25.65
C HIS A 194 -18.04 -10.19 26.21
N THR A 195 -18.79 -11.01 25.49
CA THR A 195 -19.05 -12.42 25.84
C THR A 195 -17.74 -13.21 25.90
N GLU A 196 -16.90 -13.10 24.87
CA GLU A 196 -15.63 -13.81 24.85
C GLU A 196 -14.68 -13.32 25.96
N ARG A 197 -14.64 -12.02 26.22
CA ARG A 197 -13.83 -11.48 27.33
C ARG A 197 -14.26 -12.03 28.69
N ALA A 198 -15.57 -12.17 28.92
CA ALA A 198 -16.08 -12.76 30.16
C ALA A 198 -15.65 -14.23 30.29
N ARG A 199 -15.78 -15.01 29.21
CA ARG A 199 -15.34 -16.42 29.15
C ARG A 199 -13.84 -16.56 29.44
N LEU A 200 -13.01 -15.77 28.76
CA LEU A 200 -11.55 -15.81 28.93
C LEU A 200 -11.13 -15.42 30.34
N ARG A 201 -11.79 -14.45 30.99
CA ARG A 201 -11.49 -14.10 32.39
C ARG A 201 -11.67 -15.29 33.33
N VAL A 202 -12.80 -15.99 33.24
CA VAL A 202 -13.07 -17.16 34.09
C VAL A 202 -12.04 -18.26 33.84
N LEU A 203 -11.76 -18.54 32.56
CA LEU A 203 -10.79 -19.54 32.15
C LEU A 203 -9.38 -19.23 32.66
N LEU A 204 -8.91 -17.99 32.45
CA LEU A 204 -7.56 -17.57 32.81
C LEU A 204 -7.36 -17.57 34.33
N SER A 205 -8.34 -17.09 35.10
CA SER A 205 -8.27 -17.15 36.57
C SER A 205 -8.15 -18.59 37.06
N GLY A 206 -9.04 -19.48 36.61
CA GLY A 206 -9.00 -20.87 37.04
C GLY A 206 -7.73 -21.61 36.60
N ALA A 207 -7.20 -21.28 35.42
CA ALA A 207 -5.96 -21.89 34.92
C ALA A 207 -4.72 -21.44 35.71
N PHE A 208 -4.65 -20.15 36.06
CA PHE A 208 -3.59 -19.60 36.91
C PHE A 208 -3.60 -20.27 38.29
N ASP A 209 -4.77 -20.41 38.90
CA ASP A 209 -4.92 -21.05 40.22
C ASP A 209 -4.49 -22.53 40.22
N ASN A 210 -4.62 -23.20 39.07
CA ASN A 210 -4.19 -24.59 38.89
C ASN A 210 -2.73 -24.74 38.40
N GLY A 211 -1.98 -23.63 38.29
CA GLY A 211 -0.56 -23.63 37.90
C GLY A 211 -0.30 -23.95 36.43
N TYR A 212 -1.26 -23.71 35.54
CA TYR A 212 -1.08 -23.91 34.10
C TYR A 212 -0.33 -22.72 33.50
N ASP A 213 0.70 -23.00 32.70
CA ASP A 213 1.26 -21.97 31.82
C ASP A 213 0.31 -21.70 30.64
N MET A 214 0.32 -20.49 30.13
CA MET A 214 -0.58 -20.07 29.05
C MET A 214 0.25 -19.64 27.85
N ASN A 215 0.02 -20.29 26.71
CA ASN A 215 0.65 -19.95 25.46
C ASN A 215 -0.41 -19.69 24.40
N ASP A 216 -0.23 -18.64 23.63
CA ASP A 216 -0.96 -18.38 22.40
C ASP A 216 -0.20 -19.02 21.23
N PHE A 217 -0.92 -19.49 20.21
CA PHE A 217 -0.37 -20.10 19.02
C PHE A 217 -1.12 -19.67 17.77
N ASP A 218 -0.38 -19.21 16.77
CA ASP A 218 -0.93 -18.71 15.51
C ASP A 218 0.04 -18.92 14.33
N GLU A 219 -0.51 -18.91 13.13
CA GLU A 219 0.22 -19.02 11.87
C GLU A 219 0.42 -17.66 11.19
N THR A 220 1.66 -17.39 10.82
CA THR A 220 1.99 -16.31 9.89
C THR A 220 2.54 -16.86 8.59
N SER A 221 2.26 -16.18 7.46
CA SER A 221 2.70 -16.63 6.14
C SER A 221 3.54 -15.56 5.45
N PHE A 222 4.74 -15.94 5.01
CA PHE A 222 5.60 -15.10 4.20
C PHE A 222 5.42 -15.41 2.71
N PHE A 223 4.80 -14.49 1.99
CA PHE A 223 4.55 -14.62 0.55
C PHE A 223 5.71 -14.04 -0.27
N TYR A 224 6.76 -14.83 -0.46
CA TYR A 224 8.00 -14.38 -1.11
C TYR A 224 7.89 -14.15 -2.62
N ALA A 225 6.80 -14.62 -3.25
CA ALA A 225 6.54 -14.37 -4.68
C ALA A 225 5.38 -13.38 -4.91
N SER A 226 4.83 -12.76 -3.85
CA SER A 226 3.71 -11.83 -3.97
C SER A 226 4.13 -10.53 -4.67
N VAL A 227 3.22 -10.01 -5.49
CA VAL A 227 3.32 -8.64 -6.02
C VAL A 227 2.79 -7.63 -4.99
N PRO A 228 3.26 -6.37 -4.98
CA PRO A 228 2.78 -5.36 -4.05
C PRO A 228 1.26 -5.18 -4.11
N ASP A 229 0.62 -4.89 -2.98
CA ASP A 229 -0.82 -4.63 -2.82
C ASP A 229 -1.19 -3.15 -3.05
N ARG A 230 -0.22 -2.34 -3.47
CA ARG A 230 -0.37 -0.89 -3.69
C ARG A 230 0.43 -0.46 -4.90
N GLY A 231 -0.24 0.29 -5.76
CA GLY A 231 0.34 0.83 -6.98
C GLY A 231 -0.30 2.14 -7.37
N LEU A 232 0.34 2.80 -8.32
CA LEU A 232 -0.20 3.93 -9.03
C LEU A 232 -1.17 3.40 -10.07
N ALA A 233 -2.39 3.93 -10.05
CA ALA A 233 -3.42 3.59 -11.00
C ALA A 233 -4.20 4.85 -11.39
N ARG A 234 -4.82 4.86 -12.57
CA ARG A 234 -5.72 5.94 -13.01
C ARG A 234 -7.04 5.91 -12.26
N GLU A 235 -7.49 4.71 -11.94
CA GLU A 235 -8.73 4.44 -11.19
C GLU A 235 -8.49 3.35 -10.14
N ALA A 236 -9.32 3.35 -9.10
CA ALA A 236 -9.34 2.26 -8.13
C ALA A 236 -9.85 0.99 -8.80
N ARG A 237 -9.02 -0.05 -8.87
CA ARG A 237 -9.36 -1.36 -9.45
C ARG A 237 -9.19 -2.50 -8.44
N SER A 238 -9.80 -3.65 -8.77
CA SER A 238 -9.46 -4.91 -8.10
C SER A 238 -8.04 -5.34 -8.48
N GLY A 239 -7.29 -5.79 -7.50
CA GLY A 239 -5.92 -6.26 -7.71
C GLY A 239 -5.81 -7.51 -8.57
N GLY A 240 -4.65 -7.68 -9.21
CA GLY A 240 -4.29 -8.92 -9.89
C GLY A 240 -4.13 -10.04 -8.88
N LYS A 241 -4.40 -11.28 -9.31
CA LYS A 241 -4.23 -12.46 -8.45
C LYS A 241 -2.74 -12.67 -8.20
N GLY A 242 -2.22 -12.09 -7.12
CA GLY A 242 -0.83 -12.25 -6.72
C GLY A 242 -0.49 -13.72 -6.50
N SER A 243 0.78 -14.07 -6.72
CA SER A 243 1.26 -15.41 -6.41
C SER A 243 0.98 -15.72 -4.94
N LYS A 244 0.32 -16.85 -4.67
CA LYS A 244 0.07 -17.33 -3.30
C LYS A 244 1.21 -18.21 -2.78
N THR A 245 2.33 -18.27 -3.50
CA THR A 245 3.50 -19.04 -3.06
C THR A 245 4.04 -18.44 -1.76
N ARG A 246 4.14 -19.29 -0.73
CA ARG A 246 4.48 -18.86 0.62
C ARG A 246 5.29 -19.93 1.36
N ILE A 247 5.86 -19.49 2.47
CA ILE A 247 6.23 -20.36 3.60
C ILE A 247 5.36 -19.92 4.77
N THR A 248 4.74 -20.87 5.44
CA THR A 248 3.98 -20.60 6.66
C THR A 248 4.81 -21.00 7.87
N LEU A 249 4.76 -20.16 8.90
CA LEU A 249 5.44 -20.33 10.17
C LEU A 249 4.38 -20.34 11.26
N ALA A 250 4.30 -21.43 12.00
CA ALA A 250 3.46 -21.52 13.17
C ALA A 250 4.31 -21.25 14.42
N LEU A 251 3.88 -20.29 15.22
CA LEU A 251 4.60 -19.81 16.39
C LEU A 251 3.67 -19.90 17.60
N GLY A 252 4.26 -20.15 18.76
CA GLY A 252 3.53 -19.98 20.01
C GLY A 252 4.39 -19.43 21.12
N THR A 253 3.79 -18.64 21.99
CA THR A 253 4.51 -17.98 23.09
C THR A 253 3.58 -17.65 24.25
N ASN A 254 4.13 -17.54 25.46
CA ASN A 254 3.42 -16.96 26.59
C ASN A 254 3.33 -15.43 26.50
N ALA A 255 2.49 -14.83 27.36
CA ALA A 255 2.20 -13.38 27.36
C ALA A 255 3.45 -12.49 27.53
N THR A 256 4.50 -12.97 28.19
CA THR A 256 5.75 -12.22 28.40
C THR A 256 6.79 -12.45 27.31
N GLY A 257 6.58 -13.41 26.41
CA GLY A 257 7.55 -13.78 25.38
C GLY A 257 8.74 -14.62 25.88
N THR A 258 8.74 -15.02 27.16
CA THR A 258 9.85 -15.76 27.79
C THR A 258 9.80 -17.25 27.52
N ASP A 259 8.61 -17.82 27.31
CA ASP A 259 8.40 -19.22 26.96
C ASP A 259 7.92 -19.31 25.51
N LYS A 260 8.85 -19.60 24.61
CA LYS A 260 8.61 -19.76 23.17
C LYS A 260 8.50 -21.23 22.84
N LEU A 261 7.38 -21.62 22.23
CA LEU A 261 7.16 -22.97 21.76
C LEU A 261 8.03 -23.25 20.52
N PRO A 262 8.37 -24.52 20.24
CA PRO A 262 9.15 -24.88 19.05
C PRO A 262 8.45 -24.39 17.77
N PRO A 263 9.10 -23.55 16.94
CA PRO A 263 8.51 -23.05 15.72
C PRO A 263 8.35 -24.18 14.71
N LEU A 264 7.25 -24.16 13.96
CA LEU A 264 6.97 -25.10 12.89
C LEU A 264 6.95 -24.39 11.53
N PHE A 265 7.79 -24.86 10.62
CA PHE A 265 7.85 -24.36 9.24
C PHE A 265 7.00 -25.25 8.33
N ILE A 266 6.21 -24.64 7.45
CA ILE A 266 5.37 -25.33 6.48
C ILE A 266 5.66 -24.79 5.08
N GLY A 267 6.14 -25.65 4.20
CA GLY A 267 6.41 -25.31 2.80
C GLY A 267 5.65 -26.18 1.81
N HIS A 268 5.87 -25.93 0.52
CA HIS A 268 5.28 -26.72 -0.57
C HIS A 268 6.00 -28.05 -0.79
N ALA A 269 7.33 -28.03 -0.77
CA ALA A 269 8.15 -29.19 -1.11
C ALA A 269 8.35 -30.08 0.13
N LYS A 270 8.20 -31.40 -0.02
CA LYS A 270 8.56 -32.37 1.05
C LYS A 270 10.05 -32.26 1.42
N GLN A 271 10.91 -32.04 0.42
CA GLN A 271 12.33 -31.82 0.59
C GLN A 271 12.74 -30.54 -0.13
N LEU A 272 13.37 -29.63 0.61
CA LEU A 272 13.84 -28.37 0.09
C LEU A 272 15.18 -28.58 -0.63
N ARG A 273 15.20 -28.42 -1.96
CA ARG A 273 16.41 -28.57 -2.79
C ARG A 273 17.53 -27.59 -2.43
N SER A 274 17.20 -26.50 -1.76
CA SER A 274 18.15 -25.47 -1.33
C SER A 274 18.96 -25.86 -0.09
N PHE A 275 18.59 -26.92 0.63
CA PHE A 275 19.33 -27.42 1.78
C PHE A 275 20.08 -28.71 1.44
N SER A 276 21.32 -28.81 1.92
CA SER A 276 22.18 -29.99 1.75
C SER A 276 21.80 -31.18 2.65
N ALA A 277 20.96 -30.94 3.66
CA ALA A 277 20.49 -31.93 4.62
C ALA A 277 18.99 -31.78 4.91
N PRO A 278 18.31 -32.85 5.38
CA PRO A 278 16.93 -32.78 5.84
C PRO A 278 16.73 -31.70 6.93
N PRO A 279 15.58 -30.99 6.95
CA PRO A 279 15.33 -29.93 7.94
C PRO A 279 15.47 -30.38 9.40
N ARG A 280 15.10 -31.63 9.70
CA ARG A 280 15.24 -32.21 11.04
C ARG A 280 16.70 -32.23 11.51
N ASP A 281 17.63 -32.56 10.62
CA ASP A 281 19.06 -32.65 10.93
C ASP A 281 19.67 -31.26 11.15
N LEU A 282 19.04 -30.24 10.57
CA LEU A 282 19.36 -28.83 10.78
C LEU A 282 18.65 -28.23 12.02
N GLY A 283 17.90 -29.05 12.77
CA GLY A 283 17.19 -28.61 13.98
C GLY A 283 15.87 -27.87 13.72
N TYR A 284 15.35 -27.91 12.49
CA TYR A 284 14.07 -27.29 12.15
C TYR A 284 12.93 -28.31 12.17
N ASP A 285 11.83 -27.95 12.83
CA ASP A 285 10.58 -28.67 12.66
C ASP A 285 9.92 -28.22 11.36
N TYR A 286 9.85 -29.11 10.38
CA TYR A 286 9.37 -28.81 9.04
C TYR A 286 8.30 -29.80 8.60
N ALA A 287 7.23 -29.27 8.04
CA ALA A 287 6.19 -30.03 7.36
C ALA A 287 5.97 -29.49 5.95
N SER A 288 5.31 -30.27 5.12
CA SER A 288 4.93 -29.84 3.77
C SER A 288 3.47 -30.10 3.50
N SER A 289 2.81 -29.17 2.82
CA SER A 289 1.49 -29.37 2.26
C SER A 289 1.40 -28.69 0.89
N GLU A 290 0.47 -29.14 0.05
CA GLU A 290 0.34 -28.63 -1.33
C GLU A 290 0.18 -27.11 -1.39
N LYS A 291 -0.48 -26.51 -0.40
CA LYS A 291 -0.73 -25.06 -0.31
C LYS A 291 0.20 -24.34 0.67
N ALA A 292 1.19 -25.05 1.24
CA ALA A 292 2.01 -24.57 2.35
C ALA A 292 1.14 -23.98 3.48
N TRP A 293 0.10 -24.72 3.87
CA TRP A 293 -0.84 -24.37 4.94
C TRP A 293 -0.78 -25.36 6.08
N MET A 294 -1.20 -24.91 7.26
CA MET A 294 -1.53 -25.79 8.38
C MET A 294 -2.65 -26.75 7.94
N THR A 295 -2.49 -28.02 8.30
CA THR A 295 -3.50 -29.06 8.10
C THR A 295 -3.69 -29.80 9.42
N GLY A 296 -4.82 -30.50 9.58
CA GLY A 296 -5.08 -31.26 10.80
C GLY A 296 -3.99 -32.28 11.14
N ASP A 297 -3.45 -32.95 10.12
CA ASP A 297 -2.38 -33.94 10.32
C ASP A 297 -1.07 -33.29 10.76
N ILE A 298 -0.73 -32.15 10.16
CA ILE A 298 0.46 -31.37 10.53
C ILE A 298 0.33 -30.87 11.97
N PHE A 299 -0.81 -30.27 12.31
CA PHE A 299 -1.09 -29.77 13.65
C PHE A 299 -1.04 -30.90 14.69
N ARG A 300 -1.72 -32.02 14.44
CA ARG A 300 -1.72 -33.19 15.33
C ARG A 300 -0.30 -33.72 15.55
N ALA A 301 0.49 -33.85 14.50
CA ALA A 301 1.86 -34.34 14.61
C ALA A 301 2.73 -33.39 15.46
N TRP A 302 2.54 -32.08 15.33
CA TRP A 302 3.21 -31.07 16.14
C TRP A 302 2.73 -31.10 17.60
N MET A 303 1.43 -31.18 17.85
CA MET A 303 0.83 -31.32 19.18
C MET A 303 1.38 -32.53 19.94
N LEU A 304 1.56 -33.67 19.27
CA LEU A 304 2.17 -34.87 19.89
C LEU A 304 3.66 -34.66 20.26
N ARG A 305 4.42 -33.88 19.47
CA ARG A 305 5.80 -33.50 19.82
C ARG A 305 5.82 -32.55 21.01
N LEU A 306 4.92 -31.57 21.02
CA LEU A 306 4.77 -30.62 22.12
C LEU A 306 4.37 -31.36 23.41
N GLN A 307 3.42 -32.28 23.34
CA GLN A 307 2.98 -33.11 24.47
C GLN A 307 4.14 -33.86 25.11
N ARG A 308 5.01 -34.51 24.31
CA ARG A 308 6.20 -35.20 24.84
C ARG A 308 7.14 -34.24 25.57
N THR A 309 7.29 -33.02 25.05
CA THR A 309 8.11 -31.97 25.66
C THR A 309 7.51 -31.52 27.00
N MET A 310 6.19 -31.29 27.06
CA MET A 310 5.51 -30.86 28.29
C MET A 310 5.50 -31.95 29.34
N ALA A 311 5.24 -33.20 28.95
CA ALA A 311 5.33 -34.35 29.84
C ALA A 311 6.74 -34.53 30.43
N HIS A 312 7.78 -34.41 29.60
CA HIS A 312 9.17 -34.48 30.06
C HIS A 312 9.51 -33.34 31.05
N LYS A 313 8.99 -32.13 30.80
CA LYS A 313 9.15 -30.98 31.70
C LYS A 313 8.22 -31.03 32.93
N LYS A 314 7.33 -32.02 33.03
CA LYS A 314 6.25 -32.09 34.04
C LYS A 314 5.41 -30.80 34.10
N ARG A 315 5.20 -30.18 32.94
CA ARG A 315 4.43 -28.93 32.80
C ARG A 315 3.05 -29.23 32.23
N HIS A 316 2.07 -28.44 32.66
CA HIS A 316 0.74 -28.40 32.06
C HIS A 316 0.53 -27.01 31.47
N ILE A 317 0.07 -26.96 30.22
CA ILE A 317 -0.16 -25.70 29.52
C ILE A 317 -1.59 -25.61 29.00
N ILE A 318 -2.10 -24.39 28.90
CA ILE A 318 -3.20 -24.04 28.03
C ILE A 318 -2.63 -23.47 26.73
N LEU A 319 -3.04 -24.06 25.62
CA LEU A 319 -2.70 -23.58 24.28
C LEU A 319 -3.93 -22.92 23.67
N PHE A 320 -3.87 -21.60 23.49
CA PHE A 320 -4.87 -20.84 22.77
C PHE A 320 -4.60 -20.88 21.28
N VAL A 321 -5.63 -21.15 20.49
CA VAL A 321 -5.58 -21.21 19.02
C VAL A 321 -6.81 -20.55 18.41
N ASP A 322 -6.70 -20.14 17.15
CA ASP A 322 -7.86 -19.70 16.37
C ASP A 322 -8.85 -20.86 16.13
N ASN A 323 -10.08 -20.53 15.69
CA ASN A 323 -11.12 -21.52 15.40
C ASN A 323 -10.96 -22.16 14.00
N PHE A 324 -9.72 -22.48 13.61
CA PHE A 324 -9.46 -23.19 12.37
C PHE A 324 -9.83 -24.68 12.48
N SER A 325 -10.52 -25.21 11.47
CA SER A 325 -10.97 -26.61 11.47
C SER A 325 -9.84 -27.65 11.47
N GLY A 326 -8.61 -27.24 11.14
CA GLY A 326 -7.41 -28.08 11.27
C GLY A 326 -6.84 -28.14 12.69
N HIS A 327 -7.21 -27.23 13.59
CA HIS A 327 -6.76 -27.25 14.98
C HIS A 327 -7.53 -28.31 15.78
N LYS A 328 -7.21 -29.58 15.54
CA LYS A 328 -7.85 -30.72 16.21
C LYS A 328 -6.82 -31.54 16.95
N SER A 329 -7.05 -31.70 18.25
CA SER A 329 -6.34 -32.65 19.10
C SER A 329 -7.32 -33.33 20.05
N SER A 330 -7.08 -34.61 20.33
CA SER A 330 -7.82 -35.34 21.36
C SER A 330 -7.18 -35.06 22.73
N PRO A 331 -7.93 -34.69 23.77
CA PRO A 331 -7.39 -34.54 25.13
C PRO A 331 -6.72 -35.82 25.65
N LYS A 332 -7.12 -37.00 25.15
CA LYS A 332 -6.48 -38.28 25.49
C LYS A 332 -5.07 -38.40 24.89
N ASP A 333 -4.85 -37.80 23.73
CA ASP A 333 -3.57 -37.85 23.03
C ASP A 333 -2.57 -36.83 23.61
N THR A 334 -3.07 -35.73 24.18
CA THR A 334 -2.26 -34.63 24.73
C THR A 334 -2.66 -34.21 26.14
N PRO A 335 -2.51 -35.07 27.17
CA PRO A 335 -3.00 -34.80 28.54
C PRO A 335 -2.28 -33.64 29.26
N ASN A 336 -1.11 -33.21 28.80
CA ASN A 336 -0.39 -32.06 29.36
C ASN A 336 -0.74 -30.74 28.66
N ILE A 337 -1.57 -30.78 27.62
CA ILE A 337 -1.94 -29.61 26.82
C ILE A 337 -3.45 -29.53 26.75
N ARG A 338 -4.01 -28.50 27.40
CA ARG A 338 -5.40 -28.12 27.25
C ARG A 338 -5.51 -27.17 26.05
N LEU A 339 -6.18 -27.62 24.99
CA LEU A 339 -6.43 -26.81 23.80
C LEU A 339 -7.69 -25.97 24.01
N GLU A 340 -7.57 -24.65 23.80
CA GLU A 340 -8.67 -23.70 23.93
C GLU A 340 -8.77 -22.85 22.66
N PHE A 341 -10.00 -22.66 22.18
CA PHE A 341 -10.27 -21.94 20.94
C PHE A 341 -10.80 -20.55 21.24
N PHE A 342 -10.41 -19.56 20.45
CA PHE A 342 -11.11 -18.28 20.40
C PHE A 342 -12.47 -18.43 19.72
N SER A 343 -13.45 -17.64 20.15
CA SER A 343 -14.73 -17.54 19.45
C SER A 343 -14.54 -17.07 17.99
N ALA A 344 -15.42 -17.52 17.09
CA ALA A 344 -15.31 -17.25 15.66
C ALA A 344 -15.22 -15.74 15.35
N ASN A 345 -14.46 -15.42 14.29
CA ASN A 345 -14.18 -14.06 13.81
C ASN A 345 -13.31 -13.17 14.72
N LEU A 346 -12.96 -13.57 15.95
CA LEU A 346 -12.12 -12.74 16.84
C LEU A 346 -10.61 -12.75 16.52
N THR A 347 -10.20 -13.58 15.55
CA THR A 347 -8.86 -13.69 14.99
C THR A 347 -8.90 -13.25 13.52
N ALA A 348 -8.91 -11.94 13.28
CA ALA A 348 -8.96 -11.42 11.91
C ALA A 348 -7.58 -11.54 11.23
N HIS A 349 -7.57 -12.08 10.00
CA HIS A 349 -6.42 -12.04 9.07
C HIS A 349 -6.53 -10.91 8.06
#